data_AF-A0A3L7RIM3-F1
#
_entry.id   AF-A0A3L7RIM3-F1
#
_cell.length_a   1.000
_cell.length_b   1.000
_cell.length_c   1.000
_cell.angle_alpha   90.00
_cell.angle_beta   90.00
_cell.angle_gamma   90.00
#
_symmetry.space_group_name_H-M   'P 1'
#
loop_
_entity.id
_entity.type
_entity.pdbx_description
1 polymer ?
#
loop_
_entity_poly.entity_id
_entity_poly.type
_entity_poly.pdbx_seq_one_letter_code
_entity_poly.pdbx_strand_id
1 'polypeptide(L)'
;MAESEEQLISKARDAVSQCNWVVGECASKWTQRYAKNRTDGDFGQMVGLSGDQIFQRRRVWEAFGENHKKYGSLKWSFFYVALNWDDAEDCLSWAEESDATVAEMRAWRRAQRGEDLFAESSEGYSEWAAPLGIDTSTVPLSRVVDPSQFTPSGMGDRAGFSSGERTAVATMDTVARDAGENYAPFRADAASPAPQIREEAPGGERQELTPEQFWKRASAMLDKLNKALTPKLLNALDKQPESVRERLNDALQDIREKLEGNLD
;
A
#
# COMPACT_ATOMS: atom_id res chain seq x y z
N MET A 1 -13.93 30.22 10.19
CA MET A 1 -12.94 29.98 11.26
C MET A 1 -12.05 28.84 10.82
N ALA A 2 -10.73 28.96 10.95
CA ALA A 2 -9.81 27.88 10.58
C ALA A 2 -9.91 26.74 11.61
N GLU A 3 -9.97 25.49 11.15
CA GLU A 3 -9.89 24.30 12.01
C GLU A 3 -8.61 24.37 12.86
N SER A 4 -8.72 24.12 14.17
CA SER A 4 -7.56 24.09 15.07
C SER A 4 -6.72 22.82 14.85
N GLU A 5 -5.47 22.84 15.31
CA GLU A 5 -4.58 21.67 15.23
C GLU A 5 -5.22 20.42 15.88
N GLU A 6 -5.80 20.58 17.07
CA GLU A 6 -6.43 19.48 17.80
C GLU A 6 -7.68 18.93 17.09
N GLN A 7 -8.43 19.80 16.40
CA GLN A 7 -9.55 19.36 15.56
C GLN A 7 -9.08 18.51 14.37
N LEU A 8 -7.98 18.89 13.71
CA LEU A 8 -7.41 18.12 12.61
C LEU A 8 -6.88 16.75 13.07
N ILE A 9 -6.23 16.70 14.23
CA ILE A 9 -5.73 15.44 14.82
C ILE A 9 -6.89 14.53 15.20
N SER A 10 -7.90 15.05 15.89
CA SER A 10 -9.07 14.28 16.31
C SER A 10 -9.83 13.72 15.09
N LYS A 11 -10.10 14.57 14.08
CA LYS A 11 -10.76 14.18 12.84
C LYS A 11 -9.96 13.10 12.09
N ALA A 12 -8.64 13.24 12.01
CA ALA A 12 -7.77 12.26 11.38
C ALA A 12 -7.81 10.92 12.12
N ARG A 13 -7.74 10.92 13.46
CA ARG A 13 -7.79 9.72 14.30
C ARG A 13 -9.07 8.92 14.10
N ASP A 14 -10.20 9.59 14.04
CA ASP A 14 -11.50 8.95 13.79
C ASP A 14 -11.58 8.38 12.35
N ALA A 15 -10.91 9.02 11.40
CA ALA A 15 -10.93 8.62 9.99
C ALA A 15 -9.91 7.53 9.63
N VAL A 16 -8.95 7.20 10.50
CA VAL A 16 -7.84 6.26 10.19
C VAL A 16 -8.32 4.94 9.59
N SER A 17 -9.39 4.36 10.12
CA SER A 17 -9.93 3.07 9.68
C SER A 17 -11.08 3.18 8.67
N GLN A 18 -11.54 4.40 8.39
CA GLN A 18 -12.80 4.62 7.67
C GLN A 18 -12.62 5.35 6.34
N CYS A 19 -11.74 6.37 6.29
CA CYS A 19 -11.63 7.23 5.12
C CYS A 19 -10.20 7.78 4.92
N ASN A 20 -9.47 7.17 3.98
CA ASN A 20 -8.12 7.60 3.61
C ASN A 20 -8.07 9.05 3.09
N TRP A 21 -9.13 9.51 2.40
CA TRP A 21 -9.24 10.88 1.90
C TRP A 21 -9.25 11.91 3.03
N VAL A 22 -10.04 11.66 4.09
CA VAL A 22 -10.14 12.58 5.24
C VAL A 22 -8.81 12.65 5.99
N VAL A 23 -8.12 11.52 6.15
CA VAL A 23 -6.78 11.49 6.78
C VAL A 23 -5.79 12.32 5.94
N GLY A 24 -5.79 12.16 4.61
CA GLY A 24 -4.94 12.93 3.70
C GLY A 24 -5.23 14.44 3.74
N GLU A 25 -6.51 14.83 3.79
CA GLU A 25 -6.95 16.22 3.93
C GLU A 25 -6.43 16.82 5.24
N CYS A 26 -6.64 16.12 6.36
CA CYS A 26 -6.22 16.60 7.67
C CYS A 26 -4.70 16.73 7.75
N ALA A 27 -3.97 15.74 7.21
CA ALA A 27 -2.51 15.78 7.13
C ALA A 27 -2.03 16.98 6.30
N SER A 28 -2.61 17.24 5.13
CA SER A 28 -2.23 18.37 4.27
C SER A 28 -2.52 19.73 4.95
N LYS A 29 -3.70 19.89 5.56
CA LYS A 29 -4.04 21.11 6.31
C LYS A 29 -3.11 21.31 7.51
N TRP A 30 -2.78 20.22 8.21
CA TRP A 30 -1.91 20.26 9.38
C TRP A 30 -0.47 20.61 8.99
N THR A 31 0.09 19.99 7.95
CA THR A 31 1.46 20.28 7.51
C THR A 31 1.61 21.71 7.00
N GLN A 32 0.60 22.24 6.30
CA GLN A 32 0.62 23.62 5.79
C GLN A 32 0.55 24.68 6.91
N ARG A 33 -0.14 24.40 8.02
CA ARG A 33 -0.47 25.42 9.04
C ARG A 33 0.29 25.27 10.35
N TYR A 34 0.59 24.04 10.76
CA TYR A 34 1.00 23.71 12.12
C TYR A 34 2.31 22.93 12.22
N ALA A 35 2.88 22.43 11.11
CA ALA A 35 4.12 21.66 11.11
C ALA A 35 5.25 22.37 11.87
N LYS A 36 5.60 23.63 11.51
CA LYS A 36 6.64 24.42 12.21
C LYS A 36 7.86 23.58 12.63
N ASN A 37 8.47 22.87 11.67
CA ASN A 37 9.59 21.92 11.80
C ASN A 37 9.24 20.48 12.21
N ARG A 38 7.97 20.17 12.46
CA ARG A 38 7.44 18.81 12.57
C ARG A 38 7.15 18.23 11.19
N THR A 39 7.16 16.92 11.11
CA THR A 39 7.04 16.13 9.88
C THR A 39 5.76 15.29 9.89
N ASP A 40 5.49 14.60 8.78
CA ASP A 40 4.43 13.59 8.71
C ASP A 40 4.60 12.48 9.75
N GLY A 41 5.85 12.22 10.20
CA GLY A 41 6.14 11.29 11.30
C GLY A 41 5.53 11.74 12.62
N ASP A 42 5.65 13.03 12.95
CA ASP A 42 5.07 13.60 14.17
C ASP A 42 3.54 13.61 14.10
N PHE A 43 2.97 13.90 12.93
CA PHE A 43 1.52 13.79 12.71
C PHE A 43 1.03 12.34 12.86
N GLY A 44 1.77 11.41 12.26
CA GLY A 44 1.50 9.99 12.37
C GLY A 44 1.46 9.51 13.82
N GLN A 45 2.44 9.92 14.64
CA GLN A 45 2.48 9.55 16.06
C GLN A 45 1.22 9.97 16.83
N MET A 46 0.68 11.18 16.58
CA MET A 46 -0.53 11.65 17.27
C MET A 46 -1.81 10.97 16.78
N VAL A 47 -1.82 10.51 15.53
CA VAL A 47 -2.99 9.89 14.87
C VAL A 47 -2.97 8.36 14.95
N GLY A 48 -1.83 7.76 15.30
CA GLY A 48 -1.66 6.30 15.40
C GLY A 48 -1.25 5.64 14.08
N LEU A 49 -0.55 6.37 13.20
CA LEU A 49 -0.05 5.91 11.91
C LEU A 49 1.46 6.16 11.78
N SER A 50 2.13 5.42 10.90
CA SER A 50 3.52 5.71 10.53
C SER A 50 3.63 7.01 9.74
N GLY A 51 4.81 7.63 9.74
CA GLY A 51 5.05 8.83 8.94
C GLY A 51 4.85 8.57 7.44
N ASP A 52 5.25 7.40 6.95
CA ASP A 52 5.06 6.99 5.55
C ASP A 52 3.56 6.84 5.19
N GLN A 53 2.76 6.27 6.10
CA GLN A 53 1.30 6.19 5.94
C GLN A 53 0.63 7.54 5.74
N ILE A 54 1.04 8.52 6.54
CA ILE A 54 0.53 9.88 6.46
C ILE A 54 1.01 10.54 5.19
N PHE A 55 2.31 10.42 4.88
CA PHE A 55 2.93 11.01 3.70
C PHE A 55 2.22 10.55 2.40
N GLN A 56 1.96 9.25 2.25
CA GLN A 56 1.27 8.71 1.08
C GLN A 56 -0.15 9.26 0.94
N ARG A 57 -0.95 9.24 2.02
CA ARG A 57 -2.32 9.77 2.02
C ARG A 57 -2.36 11.27 1.74
N ARG A 58 -1.41 12.01 2.31
CA ARG A 58 -1.26 13.45 2.09
C ARG A 58 -0.94 13.75 0.63
N ARG A 59 0.01 13.03 0.01
CA ARG A 59 0.34 13.23 -1.41
C ARG A 59 -0.83 12.93 -2.34
N VAL A 60 -1.58 11.87 -2.08
CA VAL A 60 -2.79 11.55 -2.87
C VAL A 60 -3.85 12.65 -2.71
N TRP A 61 -4.04 13.18 -1.50
CA TRP A 61 -4.93 14.33 -1.29
C TRP A 61 -4.42 15.60 -1.98
N GLU A 62 -3.13 15.90 -1.94
CA GLU A 62 -2.55 17.08 -2.60
C GLU A 62 -2.68 17.00 -4.13
N ALA A 63 -2.56 15.80 -4.72
CA ALA A 63 -2.69 15.60 -6.15
C ALA A 63 -4.15 15.54 -6.64
N PHE A 64 -5.02 14.83 -5.92
CA PHE A 64 -6.37 14.49 -6.39
C PHE A 64 -7.50 14.91 -5.45
N GLY A 65 -7.22 15.51 -4.30
CA GLY A 65 -8.21 15.84 -3.27
C GLY A 65 -9.33 16.76 -3.74
N GLU A 66 -9.11 17.59 -4.76
CA GLU A 66 -10.17 18.40 -5.36
C GLU A 66 -10.89 17.68 -6.51
N ASN A 67 -10.15 16.90 -7.31
CA ASN A 67 -10.65 16.28 -8.54
C ASN A 67 -11.27 14.88 -8.34
N HIS A 68 -10.99 14.19 -7.23
CA HIS A 68 -11.47 12.82 -7.00
C HIS A 68 -12.99 12.71 -6.98
N LYS A 69 -13.70 13.78 -6.59
CA LYS A 69 -15.16 13.83 -6.60
C LYS A 69 -15.78 13.69 -7.99
N LYS A 70 -15.00 13.90 -9.05
CA LYS A 70 -15.41 13.65 -10.45
C LYS A 70 -15.54 12.16 -10.74
N TYR A 71 -14.76 11.32 -10.05
CA TYR A 71 -14.70 9.87 -10.20
C TYR A 71 -15.36 9.21 -8.99
N GLY A 72 -16.69 9.32 -8.92
CA GLY A 72 -17.47 8.94 -7.75
C GLY A 72 -17.50 7.43 -7.48
N SER A 73 -17.23 6.58 -8.47
CA SER A 73 -17.16 5.12 -8.28
C SER A 73 -15.75 4.65 -7.92
N LEU A 74 -14.72 5.43 -8.25
CA LEU A 74 -13.34 5.04 -7.99
C LEU A 74 -12.95 5.15 -6.51
N LYS A 75 -12.33 4.07 -6.03
CA LYS A 75 -11.76 4.02 -4.67
C LYS A 75 -10.42 4.75 -4.59
N TRP A 76 -10.04 5.17 -3.39
CA TRP A 76 -8.74 5.81 -3.11
C TRP A 76 -7.52 5.06 -3.69
N SER A 77 -7.58 3.72 -3.76
CA SER A 77 -6.52 2.88 -4.30
C SER A 77 -6.16 3.19 -5.77
N PHE A 78 -7.12 3.62 -6.59
CA PHE A 78 -6.87 4.01 -7.97
C PHE A 78 -5.95 5.23 -8.04
N PHE A 79 -6.27 6.24 -7.23
CA PHE A 79 -5.51 7.49 -7.14
C PHE A 79 -4.13 7.29 -6.53
N TYR A 80 -4.00 6.39 -5.56
CA TYR A 80 -2.69 6.03 -5.00
C TYR A 80 -1.77 5.43 -6.05
N VAL A 81 -2.30 4.51 -6.87
CA VAL A 81 -1.56 3.89 -7.96
C VAL A 81 -1.18 4.91 -9.03
N ALA A 82 -2.10 5.82 -9.37
CA ALA A 82 -1.88 6.84 -10.38
C ALA A 82 -1.05 8.04 -9.89
N LEU A 83 -0.58 8.07 -8.63
CA LEU A 83 0.05 9.24 -8.03
C LEU A 83 1.28 9.77 -8.77
N ASN A 84 2.05 8.89 -9.39
CA ASN A 84 3.26 9.26 -10.13
C ASN A 84 3.09 9.02 -11.65
N TRP A 85 1.87 8.85 -12.13
CA TRP A 85 1.59 8.68 -13.55
C TRP A 85 1.37 10.04 -14.20
N ASP A 86 2.03 10.26 -15.33
CA ASP A 86 1.91 11.46 -16.14
C ASP A 86 0.55 11.54 -16.88
N ASP A 87 -0.06 10.39 -17.14
CA ASP A 87 -1.36 10.17 -17.78
C ASP A 87 -2.44 9.74 -16.77
N ALA A 88 -2.31 10.18 -15.51
CA ALA A 88 -3.22 9.80 -14.44
C ALA A 88 -4.70 10.13 -14.74
N GLU A 89 -5.00 11.30 -15.30
CA GLU A 89 -6.38 11.71 -15.60
C GLU A 89 -7.04 10.82 -16.67
N ASP A 90 -6.32 10.47 -17.73
CA ASP A 90 -6.82 9.59 -18.79
C ASP A 90 -7.07 8.17 -18.25
N CYS A 91 -6.15 7.65 -17.44
CA CYS A 91 -6.27 6.33 -16.82
C CYS A 91 -7.46 6.26 -15.84
N LEU A 92 -7.64 7.29 -15.02
CA LEU A 92 -8.75 7.36 -14.05
C LEU A 92 -10.10 7.53 -14.78
N SER A 93 -10.15 8.34 -15.84
CA SER A 93 -11.36 8.50 -16.65
C SER A 93 -11.78 7.18 -17.29
N TRP A 94 -10.83 6.48 -17.92
CA TRP A 94 -11.09 5.16 -18.49
C TRP A 94 -11.57 4.14 -17.44
N ALA A 95 -10.97 4.14 -16.25
CA ALA A 95 -11.35 3.22 -15.18
C ALA A 95 -12.76 3.46 -14.65
N GLU A 96 -13.18 4.73 -14.51
CA GLU A 96 -14.54 5.11 -14.12
C GLU A 96 -15.55 4.71 -15.21
N GLU A 97 -15.25 4.98 -16.48
CA GLU A 97 -16.14 4.65 -17.60
C GLU A 97 -16.31 3.14 -17.80
N SER A 98 -15.26 2.36 -17.53
CA SER A 98 -15.22 0.92 -17.77
C SER A 98 -15.56 0.07 -16.54
N ASP A 99 -15.84 0.69 -15.38
CA ASP A 99 -15.97 0.02 -14.07
C ASP A 99 -14.80 -0.95 -13.81
N ALA A 100 -13.59 -0.51 -14.14
CA ALA A 100 -12.41 -1.35 -14.15
C ALA A 100 -11.80 -1.50 -12.75
N THR A 101 -11.14 -2.62 -12.52
CA THR A 101 -10.28 -2.83 -11.35
C THR A 101 -8.94 -2.09 -11.47
N VAL A 102 -8.23 -1.91 -10.35
CA VAL A 102 -6.88 -1.29 -10.36
C VAL A 102 -5.90 -2.08 -11.23
N ALA A 103 -6.04 -3.41 -11.28
CA ALA A 103 -5.19 -4.27 -12.12
C ALA A 103 -5.47 -4.03 -13.61
N GLU A 104 -6.74 -3.90 -13.98
CA GLU A 104 -7.16 -3.60 -15.35
C GLU A 104 -6.72 -2.20 -15.77
N MET A 105 -6.82 -1.18 -14.90
CA MET A 105 -6.29 0.17 -15.17
C MET A 105 -4.79 0.16 -15.45
N ARG A 106 -4.01 -0.60 -14.67
CA ARG A 106 -2.57 -0.79 -14.90
C ARG A 106 -2.29 -1.49 -16.24
N ALA A 107 -3.04 -2.54 -16.54
CA ALA A 107 -2.89 -3.29 -17.78
C ALA A 107 -3.25 -2.45 -19.01
N TRP A 108 -4.33 -1.68 -18.93
CA TRP A 108 -4.76 -0.75 -19.97
C TRP A 108 -3.69 0.32 -20.23
N ARG A 109 -3.15 0.94 -19.17
CA ARG A 109 -2.07 1.93 -19.30
C ARG A 109 -0.86 1.36 -20.03
N ARG A 110 -0.43 0.14 -19.69
CA ARG A 110 0.67 -0.55 -20.40
C ARG A 110 0.33 -0.82 -21.86
N ALA A 111 -0.90 -1.27 -22.13
CA ALA A 111 -1.37 -1.53 -23.48
C ALA A 111 -1.35 -0.27 -24.36
N GLN A 112 -1.74 0.89 -23.81
CA GLN A 112 -1.71 2.18 -24.52
C GLN A 112 -0.29 2.63 -24.87
N ARG A 113 0.69 2.31 -24.00
CA ARG A 113 2.11 2.68 -24.19
C ARG A 113 2.91 1.66 -24.99
N GLY A 114 2.32 0.53 -25.34
CA GLY A 114 3.04 -0.59 -25.97
C GLY A 114 4.05 -1.26 -25.04
N GLU A 115 3.87 -1.11 -23.72
CA GLU A 115 4.69 -1.77 -22.70
C GLU A 115 4.30 -3.25 -22.56
N ASP A 116 5.26 -4.12 -22.23
CA ASP A 116 5.01 -5.55 -22.05
C ASP A 116 4.01 -5.80 -20.91
N LEU A 117 2.88 -6.44 -21.24
CA LEU A 117 1.79 -6.76 -20.33
C LEU A 117 2.16 -7.83 -19.30
N PHE A 118 3.23 -8.59 -19.53
CA PHE A 118 3.71 -9.67 -18.67
C PHE A 118 4.90 -9.28 -17.80
N ALA A 119 5.43 -8.07 -17.95
CA ALA A 119 6.48 -7.60 -17.07
C ALA A 119 5.95 -7.49 -15.63
N GLU A 120 6.62 -8.16 -14.69
CA GLU A 120 6.37 -8.01 -13.25
C GLU A 120 6.37 -6.51 -12.91
N SER A 121 5.25 -6.02 -12.39
CA SER A 121 5.14 -4.61 -12.00
C SER A 121 6.16 -4.31 -10.90
N SER A 122 7.22 -3.58 -11.24
CA SER A 122 8.19 -3.07 -10.25
C SER A 122 7.56 -2.05 -9.29
N GLU A 123 6.40 -1.51 -9.65
CA GLU A 123 5.55 -0.70 -8.78
C GLU A 123 4.90 -1.60 -7.72
N GLY A 124 5.65 -1.85 -6.66
CA GLY A 124 5.22 -2.60 -5.50
C GLY A 124 3.84 -2.15 -5.05
N TYR A 125 2.86 -3.05 -5.23
CA TYR A 125 1.58 -2.96 -4.55
C TYR A 125 1.88 -3.02 -3.07
N SER A 126 1.95 -1.85 -2.43
CA SER A 126 2.07 -1.79 -0.98
C SER A 126 0.74 -2.29 -0.42
N GLU A 127 0.76 -3.51 0.14
CA GLU A 127 -0.30 -4.18 0.92
C GLU A 127 -0.95 -3.25 1.99
N TRP A 128 -0.27 -2.14 2.24
CA TRP A 128 -0.61 -1.03 3.09
C TRP A 128 -1.78 -0.13 2.64
N ALA A 129 -2.26 -0.27 1.40
CA ALA A 129 -3.45 0.41 0.89
C ALA A 129 -4.78 -0.19 1.39
N ALA A 130 -4.72 -1.36 2.03
CA ALA A 130 -5.87 -2.01 2.68
C ALA A 130 -6.00 -1.56 4.15
N PRO A 131 -7.22 -1.48 4.71
CA PRO A 131 -7.40 -1.43 6.15
C PRO A 131 -6.65 -2.61 6.79
N LEU A 132 -5.91 -2.34 7.86
CA LEU A 132 -4.99 -3.27 8.53
C LEU A 132 -5.44 -4.75 8.48
N GLY A 133 -4.63 -5.61 7.83
CA GLY A 133 -4.69 -7.07 7.99
C GLY A 133 -5.66 -7.83 7.07
N ILE A 134 -6.10 -7.28 5.94
CA ILE A 134 -7.00 -7.97 5.01
C ILE A 134 -6.33 -8.12 3.63
N ASP A 135 -6.12 -9.36 3.21
CA ASP A 135 -5.79 -9.73 1.83
C ASP A 135 -6.94 -9.31 0.90
N THR A 136 -6.75 -8.22 0.16
CA THR A 136 -7.81 -7.64 -0.69
C THR A 136 -7.92 -8.28 -2.07
N SER A 137 -7.09 -9.29 -2.36
CA SER A 137 -7.15 -10.01 -3.63
C SER A 137 -8.42 -10.87 -3.77
N THR A 138 -9.10 -11.21 -2.66
CA THR A 138 -10.21 -12.17 -2.66
C THR A 138 -11.46 -11.75 -1.87
N VAL A 139 -11.51 -10.56 -1.27
CA VAL A 139 -12.67 -10.13 -0.44
C VAL A 139 -13.60 -9.20 -1.22
N PRO A 140 -14.92 -9.42 -1.25
CA PRO A 140 -15.87 -8.38 -1.63
C PRO A 140 -15.80 -7.31 -0.53
N LEU A 141 -14.98 -6.29 -0.77
CA LEU A 141 -14.58 -5.29 0.22
C LEU A 141 -15.80 -4.60 0.83
N SER A 142 -16.00 -4.79 2.14
CA SER A 142 -16.88 -3.97 2.98
C SER A 142 -16.72 -2.49 2.64
N ARG A 143 -17.87 -1.80 2.63
CA ARG A 143 -18.05 -0.42 2.17
C ARG A 143 -16.97 0.53 2.72
N VAL A 144 -16.00 0.86 1.87
CA VAL A 144 -15.21 2.09 2.01
C VAL A 144 -16.20 3.23 1.84
N VAL A 145 -16.35 4.05 2.88
CA VAL A 145 -17.38 5.08 2.94
C VAL A 145 -16.85 6.36 2.27
N ASP A 146 -17.66 6.94 1.40
CA ASP A 146 -17.36 8.20 0.71
C ASP A 146 -17.20 9.35 1.74
N PRO A 147 -16.32 10.35 1.50
CA PRO A 147 -16.19 11.51 2.39
C PRO A 147 -17.51 12.24 2.69
N SER A 148 -18.48 12.21 1.77
CA SER A 148 -19.83 12.77 1.97
C SER A 148 -20.72 11.96 2.92
N GLN A 149 -20.38 10.69 3.15
CA GLN A 149 -21.09 9.75 4.02
C GLN A 149 -20.37 9.53 5.36
N PHE A 150 -19.19 10.13 5.55
CA PHE A 150 -18.47 10.13 6.82
C PHE A 150 -19.18 11.03 7.83
N THR A 151 -19.70 10.45 8.91
CA THR A 151 -20.21 11.19 10.08
C THR A 151 -19.24 11.02 11.25
N PRO A 152 -18.72 12.11 11.83
CA PRO A 152 -17.88 12.05 13.02
C PRO A 152 -18.58 11.31 14.18
N SER A 153 -17.81 10.60 15.00
CA SER A 153 -18.34 9.91 16.18
C SER A 153 -19.03 10.93 17.11
N GLY A 154 -20.30 10.68 17.43
CA GLY A 154 -21.11 11.54 18.32
C GLY A 154 -22.16 12.43 17.63
N MET A 155 -22.25 12.40 16.30
CA MET A 155 -23.15 13.30 15.54
C MET A 155 -24.20 12.59 14.67
N GLY A 156 -24.41 11.28 14.85
CA GLY A 156 -25.38 10.49 14.09
C GLY A 156 -26.55 9.98 14.93
N ASP A 157 -27.70 9.71 14.29
CA ASP A 157 -28.96 9.21 14.88
C ASP A 157 -28.88 7.85 15.60
N ARG A 158 -27.67 7.29 15.79
CA ARG A 158 -27.40 6.06 16.55
C ARG A 158 -26.81 6.29 17.95
N ALA A 159 -26.75 7.54 18.42
CA ALA A 159 -26.27 7.90 19.77
C ALA A 159 -27.15 7.41 20.95
N GLY A 160 -28.05 6.43 20.74
CA GLY A 160 -29.01 5.95 21.74
C GLY A 160 -28.86 4.48 22.17
N PHE A 161 -27.99 3.67 21.57
CA PHE A 161 -27.92 2.24 21.89
C PHE A 161 -26.48 1.70 21.92
N SER A 162 -25.81 1.86 23.06
CA SER A 162 -24.80 0.90 23.55
C SER A 162 -24.38 1.23 24.99
N SER A 163 -25.29 1.01 25.94
CA SER A 163 -24.89 0.74 27.33
C SER A 163 -24.39 -0.70 27.39
N GLY A 164 -23.08 -0.88 27.27
CA GLY A 164 -22.42 -2.19 27.28
C GLY A 164 -20.94 -1.99 27.55
N GLU A 165 -20.55 -2.35 28.77
CA GLU A 165 -19.22 -2.31 29.37
C GLU A 165 -18.10 -2.66 28.39
N ARG A 166 -17.25 -1.67 28.05
CA ARG A 166 -15.96 -1.92 27.39
C ARG A 166 -14.85 -1.58 28.36
N THR A 167 -14.21 -2.64 28.83
CA THR A 167 -13.00 -2.65 29.65
C THR A 167 -11.91 -1.81 28.99
N ALA A 168 -11.40 -0.83 29.75
CA ALA A 168 -10.26 -0.02 29.35
C ALA A 168 -9.02 -0.93 29.18
N VAL A 169 -8.46 -0.96 27.97
CA VAL A 169 -7.12 -1.51 27.77
C VAL A 169 -6.14 -0.37 27.96
N ALA A 170 -5.32 -0.52 28.99
CA ALA A 170 -4.38 0.45 29.50
C ALA A 170 -3.36 0.90 28.46
N THR A 171 -3.16 2.22 28.44
CA THR A 171 -2.00 2.93 27.88
C THR A 171 -0.70 2.35 28.43
N MET A 172 0.16 1.85 27.54
CA MET A 172 1.56 1.57 27.85
C MET A 172 2.34 2.89 27.85
N ASP A 173 2.25 3.59 28.96
CA ASP A 173 3.25 4.57 29.39
C ASP A 173 4.20 3.80 30.32
N THR A 174 5.48 3.73 29.93
CA THR A 174 6.69 3.54 30.78
C THR A 174 7.79 2.77 30.02
N VAL A 175 8.55 3.43 29.16
CA VAL A 175 10.01 3.23 29.08
C VAL A 175 10.66 4.56 28.69
N ALA A 176 10.85 5.43 29.67
CA ALA A 176 11.84 6.48 29.61
C ALA A 176 12.87 6.20 30.70
N ARG A 177 14.05 5.69 30.32
CA ARG A 177 15.36 6.26 30.68
C ARG A 177 16.54 5.36 30.30
N ASP A 178 17.42 5.99 29.51
CA ASP A 178 18.88 5.97 29.64
C ASP A 178 19.69 4.94 28.84
N ALA A 179 20.15 5.36 27.65
CA ALA A 179 21.44 4.98 27.08
C ALA A 179 21.85 5.93 25.94
N GLY A 180 22.85 6.78 26.21
CA GLY A 180 23.89 7.13 25.23
C GLY A 180 23.72 8.44 24.46
N GLU A 181 24.40 9.48 24.94
CA GLU A 181 24.84 10.65 24.17
C GLU A 181 25.61 10.21 22.90
N ASN A 182 24.93 10.05 21.75
CA ASN A 182 25.53 10.11 20.39
C ASN A 182 24.51 9.85 19.26
N TYR A 183 23.38 10.56 19.25
CA TYR A 183 22.56 10.64 18.04
C TYR A 183 22.50 12.08 17.51
N ALA A 184 23.46 12.40 16.64
CA ALA A 184 23.43 13.56 15.77
C ALA A 184 23.31 13.05 14.32
N PRO A 185 22.20 13.30 13.61
CA PRO A 185 21.97 12.78 12.26
C PRO A 185 22.84 13.43 11.17
N PHE A 186 23.66 14.44 11.51
CA PHE A 186 24.65 15.02 10.59
C PHE A 186 25.95 15.33 11.34
N ARG A 187 27.08 14.74 10.93
CA ARG A 187 28.41 15.19 11.36
C ARG A 187 28.78 16.47 10.61
N ALA A 188 29.33 17.45 11.33
CA ALA A 188 29.70 18.77 10.82
C ALA A 188 30.95 18.80 9.90
N ASP A 189 31.46 17.64 9.47
CA ASP A 189 32.61 17.52 8.54
C ASP A 189 32.20 17.05 7.12
N ALA A 190 30.95 17.27 6.71
CA ALA A 190 30.47 16.95 5.37
C ALA A 190 30.89 18.00 4.30
N ALA A 191 32.13 18.49 4.36
CA ALA A 191 32.74 19.27 3.29
C ALA A 191 33.88 18.46 2.65
N SER A 192 33.51 17.51 1.80
CA SER A 192 34.40 16.94 0.79
C SER A 192 33.72 17.07 -0.57
N PRO A 193 34.46 17.47 -1.63
CA PRO A 193 33.87 17.93 -2.88
C PRO A 193 33.13 16.78 -3.59
N ALA A 194 32.03 17.14 -4.25
CA ALA A 194 31.21 16.22 -5.02
C ALA A 194 32.06 15.42 -6.03
N PRO A 195 31.93 14.08 -6.10
CA PRO A 195 32.53 13.34 -7.19
C PRO A 195 31.88 13.80 -8.50
N GLN A 196 32.73 14.07 -9.48
CA GLN A 196 32.36 14.61 -10.77
C GLN A 196 31.32 13.73 -11.47
N ILE A 197 30.36 14.41 -12.11
CA ILE A 197 29.39 13.86 -13.04
C ILE A 197 30.12 12.94 -14.02
N ARG A 198 29.82 11.64 -13.95
CA ARG A 198 30.18 10.69 -15.00
C ARG A 198 28.92 10.40 -15.80
N GLU A 199 28.99 10.74 -17.08
CA GLU A 199 27.97 10.49 -18.10
C GLU A 199 27.65 8.98 -18.18
N GLU A 200 26.34 8.71 -18.28
CA GLU A 200 25.62 7.53 -18.79
C GLU A 200 26.11 6.09 -18.52
N ALA A 201 25.25 5.28 -17.88
CA ALA A 201 25.14 3.84 -18.14
C ALA A 201 23.67 3.37 -17.96
N PRO A 202 23.08 2.65 -18.94
CA PRO A 202 21.74 2.06 -18.84
C PRO A 202 21.81 0.69 -18.15
N GLY A 203 20.86 0.40 -17.27
CA GLY A 203 20.70 -0.93 -16.64
C GLY A 203 21.09 -0.94 -15.17
N GLY A 204 20.11 -0.68 -14.29
CA GLY A 204 20.24 -1.05 -12.89
C GLY A 204 20.22 -2.57 -12.78
N GLU A 205 21.38 -3.17 -12.48
CA GLU A 205 21.50 -4.59 -12.19
C GLU A 205 20.52 -4.95 -11.07
N ARG A 206 19.56 -5.85 -11.37
CA ARG A 206 18.79 -6.57 -10.37
C ARG A 206 19.80 -7.17 -9.40
N GLN A 207 19.71 -6.80 -8.13
CA GLN A 207 20.54 -7.36 -7.08
C GLN A 207 20.41 -8.89 -7.12
N GLU A 208 21.43 -9.57 -7.64
CA GLU A 208 21.41 -11.02 -7.80
C GLU A 208 21.29 -11.66 -6.41
N LEU A 209 20.20 -12.39 -6.18
CA LEU A 209 19.99 -13.13 -4.94
C LEU A 209 21.14 -14.12 -4.79
N THR A 210 21.72 -14.19 -3.59
CA THR A 210 22.70 -15.24 -3.32
C THR A 210 22.03 -16.61 -3.48
N PRO A 211 22.75 -17.66 -3.91
CA PRO A 211 22.17 -19.00 -4.06
C PRO A 211 21.42 -19.47 -2.81
N GLU A 212 21.95 -19.17 -1.62
CA GLU A 212 21.30 -19.49 -0.36
C GLU A 212 19.97 -18.75 -0.15
N GLN A 213 19.89 -17.47 -0.51
CA GLN A 213 18.65 -16.68 -0.41
C GLN A 213 17.61 -17.18 -1.41
N PHE A 214 18.03 -17.52 -2.62
CA PHE A 214 17.16 -18.11 -3.63
C PHE A 214 16.56 -19.43 -3.14
N TRP A 215 17.39 -20.38 -2.67
CA TRP A 215 16.91 -21.69 -2.20
C TRP A 215 16.06 -21.61 -0.92
N LYS A 216 16.35 -20.67 -0.02
CA LYS A 216 15.48 -20.40 1.14
C LYS A 216 14.11 -19.88 0.72
N ARG A 217 14.07 -18.98 -0.27
CA ARG A 217 12.80 -18.46 -0.79
C ARG A 217 12.03 -19.52 -1.58
N ALA A 218 12.71 -20.29 -2.43
CA ALA A 218 12.13 -21.37 -3.22
C ALA A 218 11.49 -22.45 -2.33
N SER A 219 12.21 -22.91 -1.30
CA SER A 219 11.67 -23.90 -0.34
C SER A 219 10.47 -23.36 0.44
N ALA A 220 10.50 -22.09 0.87
CA ALA A 220 9.35 -21.46 1.52
C ALA A 220 8.12 -21.33 0.60
N MET A 221 8.32 -21.08 -0.70
CA MET A 221 7.23 -21.03 -1.68
C MET A 221 6.63 -22.41 -1.95
N LEU A 222 7.46 -23.45 -2.08
CA LEU A 222 6.99 -24.82 -2.23
C LEU A 222 6.23 -25.31 -1.00
N ASP A 223 6.68 -24.98 0.21
CA ASP A 223 5.98 -25.30 1.45
C ASP A 223 4.61 -24.60 1.55
N LYS A 224 4.55 -23.32 1.14
CA LYS A 224 3.27 -22.58 1.03
C LYS A 224 2.34 -23.21 0.00
N LEU A 225 2.84 -23.60 -1.16
CA LEU A 225 2.06 -24.27 -2.19
C LEU A 225 1.51 -25.61 -1.68
N ASN A 226 2.35 -26.41 -1.01
CA ASN A 226 1.93 -27.67 -0.39
C ASN A 226 0.83 -27.46 0.67
N LYS A 227 0.93 -26.42 1.49
CA LYS A 227 -0.11 -26.06 2.48
C LYS A 227 -1.41 -25.55 1.84
N ALA A 228 -1.31 -24.86 0.71
CA ALA A 228 -2.45 -24.35 -0.04
C ALA A 228 -3.19 -25.45 -0.82
N LEU A 229 -2.50 -26.54 -1.18
CA LEU A 229 -3.09 -27.71 -1.84
C LEU A 229 -4.00 -28.49 -0.88
N THR A 230 -5.26 -28.06 -0.80
CA THR A 230 -6.28 -28.78 -0.05
C THR A 230 -6.82 -29.98 -0.86
N PRO A 231 -7.33 -31.03 -0.20
CA PRO A 231 -7.96 -32.18 -0.90
C PRO A 231 -9.10 -31.76 -1.84
N LYS A 232 -9.80 -30.67 -1.51
CA LYS A 232 -10.86 -30.09 -2.35
C LYS A 232 -10.30 -29.53 -3.67
N LEU A 233 -9.15 -28.88 -3.63
CA LEU A 233 -8.49 -28.33 -4.82
C LEU A 233 -7.87 -29.43 -5.67
N LEU A 234 -7.30 -30.46 -5.04
CA LEU A 234 -6.80 -31.65 -5.73
C LEU A 234 -7.92 -32.38 -6.49
N ASN A 235 -9.09 -32.58 -5.86
CA ASN A 235 -10.26 -33.17 -6.52
C ASN A 235 -10.90 -32.27 -7.59
N ALA A 236 -10.62 -30.96 -7.56
CA ALA A 236 -11.10 -30.01 -8.55
C ALA A 236 -10.11 -29.80 -9.70
N LEU A 237 -8.92 -30.42 -9.64
CA LEU A 237 -7.89 -30.31 -10.65
C LEU A 237 -8.36 -30.89 -11.99
N ASP A 238 -9.04 -32.04 -11.97
CA ASP A 238 -9.60 -32.68 -13.17
C ASP A 238 -10.70 -31.86 -13.85
N LYS A 239 -11.30 -30.90 -13.13
CA LYS A 239 -12.32 -30.00 -13.65
C LYS A 239 -11.74 -28.69 -14.21
N GLN A 240 -10.43 -28.48 -14.10
CA GLN A 240 -9.78 -27.30 -14.67
C GLN A 240 -9.61 -27.42 -16.18
N PRO A 241 -9.53 -26.29 -16.90
CA PRO A 241 -9.23 -26.28 -18.32
C PRO A 241 -7.95 -27.07 -18.63
N GLU A 242 -7.95 -27.80 -19.75
CA GLU A 242 -6.80 -28.59 -20.19
C GLU A 242 -5.52 -27.75 -20.30
N SER A 243 -5.63 -26.52 -20.79
CA SER A 243 -4.53 -25.54 -20.85
C SER A 243 -3.91 -25.19 -19.50
N VAL A 244 -4.68 -25.23 -18.41
CA VAL A 244 -4.17 -24.97 -17.05
C VAL A 244 -3.46 -26.20 -16.50
N ARG A 245 -4.00 -27.40 -16.79
CA ARG A 245 -3.40 -28.67 -16.37
C ARG A 245 -2.08 -28.95 -17.10
N GLU A 246 -2.02 -28.72 -18.40
CA GLU A 246 -0.80 -28.84 -19.21
C GLU A 246 0.29 -27.89 -18.70
N ARG A 247 -0.01 -26.59 -18.55
CA ARG A 247 0.96 -25.62 -18.03
C ARG A 247 1.48 -25.96 -16.63
N LEU A 248 0.64 -26.49 -15.75
CA LEU A 248 1.07 -26.91 -14.42
C LEU A 248 2.00 -28.12 -14.50
N ASN A 249 1.68 -29.11 -15.34
CA ASN A 249 2.52 -30.28 -15.54
C ASN A 249 3.87 -29.92 -16.18
N ASP A 250 3.87 -29.08 -17.21
CA ASP A 250 5.09 -28.60 -17.88
C ASP A 250 6.00 -27.86 -16.88
N ALA A 251 5.43 -26.96 -16.07
CA ALA A 251 6.20 -26.23 -15.07
C ALA A 251 6.80 -27.15 -14.00
N LEU A 252 6.08 -28.18 -13.55
CA LEU A 252 6.59 -29.16 -12.60
C LEU A 252 7.65 -30.07 -13.22
N GLN A 253 7.48 -30.46 -14.49
CA GLN A 253 8.45 -31.27 -15.22
C GLN A 253 9.75 -30.48 -15.46
N ASP A 254 9.66 -29.23 -15.90
CA ASP A 254 10.83 -28.35 -16.09
C ASP A 254 11.62 -28.17 -14.79
N ILE A 255 10.92 -27.98 -13.66
CA ILE A 255 11.57 -27.87 -12.34
C ILE A 255 12.26 -29.19 -11.99
N ARG A 256 11.59 -30.33 -12.21
CA ARG A 256 12.14 -31.66 -11.93
C ARG A 256 13.38 -31.96 -12.78
N GLU A 257 13.32 -31.72 -14.08
CA GLU A 257 14.46 -31.94 -14.99
C GLU A 257 15.67 -31.07 -14.61
N LYS A 258 15.43 -29.80 -14.25
CA LYS A 258 16.50 -28.89 -13.79
C LYS A 258 17.10 -29.31 -12.44
N LEU A 259 16.30 -29.90 -11.55
CA LEU A 259 16.78 -30.39 -10.27
C LEU A 259 17.55 -31.69 -10.41
N GLU A 260 17.01 -32.66 -11.16
CA GLU A 260 17.65 -33.96 -11.40
C GLU A 260 18.97 -33.78 -12.16
N GLY A 261 19.04 -32.90 -13.16
CA GLY A 261 20.27 -32.60 -13.89
C GLY A 261 21.37 -31.89 -13.10
N ASN A 262 21.10 -31.45 -11.86
CA ASN A 262 22.07 -30.78 -10.98
C ASN A 262 22.29 -31.52 -9.64
N LEU A 263 21.64 -32.68 -9.44
CA LEU A 263 21.71 -33.49 -8.22
C LEU A 263 22.47 -34.82 -8.40
N ASP A 264 22.99 -35.10 -9.61
CA ASP A 264 23.90 -36.22 -9.91
C ASP A 264 25.39 -35.83 -9.83
#